data_AF-A0A7Y1V827-F1
#
_entry.id   AF-A0A7Y1V827-F1
#
_cell.length_a   1.000
_cell.length_b   1.000
_cell.length_c   1.000
_cell.angle_alpha   90.00
_cell.angle_beta   90.00
_cell.angle_gamma   90.00
#
_symmetry.space_group_name_H-M   'P 1'
#
loop_
_entity.id
_entity.type
_entity.pdbx_description
1 polymer ?
#
loop_
_entity_poly.entity_id
_entity_poly.type
_entity_poly.pdbx_seq_one_letter_code
_entity_poly.pdbx_strand_id
1 'polypeptide(L)' 'MKLSLGLSPCPNDTYIFYALLHQSIDTLGITFEPYFADIAELNRMAY' A
#
# COMPACT_ATOMS: atom_id res chain seq x y z
N MET A 1 -0.28 12.46 8.99
CA MET A 1 -0.86 11.22 9.58
C MET A 1 -0.21 10.01 8.93
N LYS A 2 0.06 8.91 9.65
CA LYS A 2 0.66 7.69 9.08
C LYS A 2 -0.36 6.54 9.13
N LEU A 3 -0.69 5.96 7.99
CA LEU A 3 -1.64 4.85 7.84
C LEU A 3 -0.90 3.59 7.36
N SER A 4 -1.32 2.42 7.82
CA SER A 4 -0.86 1.15 7.27
C SER A 4 -1.60 0.83 5.97
N LEU A 5 -0.89 0.33 4.97
CA LEU A 5 -1.46 -0.07 3.67
C LEU A 5 -1.04 -1.50 3.34
N GLY A 6 -2.00 -2.42 3.33
CA GLY A 6 -1.77 -3.79 2.82
C GLY A 6 -1.79 -3.82 1.30
N LEU A 7 -0.75 -4.37 0.67
CA LEU A 7 -0.69 -4.58 -0.78
C LEU A 7 0.17 -5.79 -1.13
N SER A 8 -0.08 -6.41 -2.29
CA SER A 8 0.75 -7.55 -2.69
C SER A 8 2.08 -7.09 -3.30
N PRO A 9 3.13 -7.92 -3.27
CA PRO A 9 4.40 -7.62 -3.93
C PRO A 9 4.32 -7.79 -5.46
N CYS A 10 3.14 -8.06 -6.04
CA CYS A 10 2.99 -8.24 -7.47
C CYS A 10 3.32 -6.94 -8.24
N PRO A 11 3.85 -7.03 -9.47
CA PRO A 11 4.24 -5.84 -10.24
C PRO A 11 3.10 -4.85 -10.50
N ASN A 12 1.88 -5.34 -10.67
CA ASN A 12 0.70 -4.50 -10.86
C ASN A 12 0.43 -3.62 -9.63
N ASP A 13 0.44 -4.19 -8.43
CA ASP A 13 0.12 -3.47 -7.19
C ASP A 13 1.24 -2.48 -6.85
N THR A 14 2.49 -2.93 -6.92
CA THR A 14 3.65 -2.06 -6.66
C THR A 14 3.71 -0.89 -7.64
N TYR A 15 3.34 -1.12 -8.91
CA TYR A 15 3.24 -0.05 -9.91
C TYR A 15 2.10 0.94 -9.60
N ILE A 16 0.89 0.45 -9.30
CA ILE A 16 -0.28 1.29 -8.99
C ILE A 16 -0.01 2.18 -7.76
N PHE A 17 0.58 1.62 -6.70
CA PHE A 17 0.80 2.33 -5.44
C PHE A 17 2.16 3.04 -5.35
N TYR A 18 3.01 2.96 -6.37
CA TYR A 18 4.36 3.55 -6.35
C TYR A 18 4.34 5.03 -5.95
N ALA A 19 3.52 5.82 -6.64
CA ALA A 19 3.45 7.27 -6.41
C ALA A 19 2.91 7.60 -5.00
N LEU A 20 2.00 6.79 -4.48
CA LEU A 20 1.44 6.95 -3.14
C LEU A 20 2.50 6.65 -2.06
N LEU A 21 3.26 5.58 -2.22
CA LEU A 21 4.28 5.14 -1.25
C LEU A 21 5.52 6.06 -1.25
N HIS A 22 5.88 6.63 -2.39
CA HIS A 22 7.06 7.49 -2.54
C HIS A 22 6.75 8.99 -2.42
N GLN A 23 5.52 9.36 -2.07
CA GLN A 23 5.07 10.76 -1.98
C GLN A 23 5.32 11.55 -3.28
N SER A 24 5.19 10.89 -4.43
CA SER A 24 5.36 11.50 -5.76
C SER A 24 4.11 12.27 -6.23
N ILE A 25 3.05 12.28 -5.42
CA ILE A 25 1.79 13.00 -5.62
C ILE A 25 1.37 13.66 -4.30
N ASP A 26 0.51 14.68 -4.36
CA ASP A 26 -0.02 15.31 -3.15
C ASP A 26 -0.94 14.33 -2.39
N THR A 27 -0.54 14.00 -1.18
CA THR A 27 -1.26 13.11 -0.26
C THR A 27 -1.91 13.88 0.90
N LEU A 28 -1.98 15.21 0.82
CA LEU A 28 -2.58 16.09 1.84
C LEU A 28 -1.99 15.84 3.25
N GLY A 29 -0.69 15.53 3.33
CA GLY A 29 0.03 15.25 4.59
C GLY A 29 -0.21 13.85 5.16
N ILE A 30 -0.78 12.92 4.37
CA ILE A 30 -0.90 11.50 4.71
C ILE A 30 0.33 10.75 4.20
N THR A 31 0.85 9.84 5.02
CA THR A 31 1.95 8.94 4.71
C THR A 31 1.48 7.50 4.88
N PHE A 32 2.03 6.59 4.09
CA PHE A 32 1.61 5.20 4.06
C PHE A 32 2.79 4.29 4.43
N GLU A 33 2.55 3.33 5.31
CA GLU A 33 3.48 2.27 5.65
C GLU A 33 3.02 0.97 5.00
N PRO A 34 3.74 0.48 3.98
CA PRO A 34 3.32 -0.71 3.26
C PRO A 34 3.52 -1.96 4.12
N TYR A 35 2.50 -2.82 4.12
CA TYR A 35 2.59 -4.22 4.56
C TYR A 35 2.44 -5.11 3.33
N PHE A 36 3.53 -5.78 2.96
CA PHE A 36 3.54 -6.69 1.82
C PHE A 36 3.18 -8.09 2.25
N ALA A 37 2.12 -8.65 1.66
CA ALA A 37 1.70 -10.02 1.88
C ALA A 37 1.05 -10.62 0.63
N ASP A 38 0.88 -11.94 0.60
CA ASP A 38 0.12 -12.58 -0.46
C ASP A 38 -1.37 -12.20 -0.40
N ILE A 39 -2.09 -12.37 -1.52
CA ILE A 39 -3.51 -12.00 -1.63
C ILE A 39 -4.39 -12.77 -0.62
N ALA A 40 -4.07 -14.03 -0.32
CA ALA A 40 -4.86 -14.81 0.62
C ALA A 40 -4.70 -14.30 2.06
N GLU A 41 -3.50 -13.88 2.44
CA GLU A 41 -3.24 -13.21 3.72
C GLU A 41 -3.91 -11.85 3.81
N LEU A 42 -3.76 -11.00 2.78
CA LEU A 42 -4.43 -9.70 2.73
C LEU A 42 -5.95 -9.84 2.86
N ASN A 43 -6.55 -10.82 2.19
CA ASN A 43 -7.97 -11.13 2.33
C ASN A 43 -8.32 -11.54 3.77
N ARG A 44 -7.52 -12.39 4.43
CA ARG A 44 -7.74 -12.76 5.84
C ARG A 44 -7.63 -11.57 6.80
N MET A 45 -6.84 -10.56 6.48
CA MET A 45 -6.69 -9.35 7.31
C MET A 45 -7.81 -8.34 7.10
N ALA A 46 -8.51 -8.40 5.97
CA ALA A 46 -9.55 -7.44 5.59
C ALA A 46 -10.93 -7.75 6.18
N TYR A 47 -11.15 -8.98 6.66
CA TYR A 47 -12.39 -9.48 7.25
C TYR A 47 -12.21 -9.78 8.74
#